data_AF-A0A0G0NJU8-F1
#
_entry.id   AF-A0A0G0NJU8-F1
#
_cell.length_a   1.000
_cell.length_b   1.000
_cell.length_c   1.000
_cell.angle_alpha   90.00
_cell.angle_beta   90.00
_cell.angle_gamma   90.00
#
_symmetry.space_group_name_H-M   'P 1'
#
loop_
_entity.id
_entity.type
_entity.pdbx_description
1 polymer ?
#
loop_
_entity_poly.entity_id
_entity_poly.type
_entity_poly.pdbx_seq_one_letter_code
_entity_poly.pdbx_strand_id
1 'polypeptide(L)'
;MSELTRVVKKGGSLIIVVPIGKPKVVFNAHRIYSPQQILTYFKSLKLKEFALIPDDVRDGNIVVNPTKKLLDKQNYACGCFWFTK
;
A
#
# COMPACT_ATOMS: atom_id res chain seq x y z
N MET A 1 -9.37 -9.31 0.20
CA MET A 1 -9.17 -8.30 1.26
C MET A 1 -10.48 -7.87 1.93
N SER A 2 -11.63 -8.31 1.38
CA SER A 2 -12.96 -8.19 1.97
C SER A 2 -13.02 -8.57 3.45
N GLU A 3 -12.37 -9.66 3.87
CA GLU A 3 -12.41 -10.10 5.26
C GLU A 3 -11.75 -9.12 6.23
N LEU A 4 -10.62 -8.51 5.85
CA LEU A 4 -9.98 -7.47 6.65
C LEU A 4 -10.90 -6.26 6.81
N THR A 5 -11.54 -5.81 5.72
CA THR A 5 -12.56 -4.76 5.76
C THR A 5 -13.76 -5.15 6.62
N ARG A 6 -14.23 -6.40 6.56
CA ARG A 6 -15.41 -6.88 7.28
C ARG A 6 -15.23 -6.76 8.78
N VAL A 7 -14.07 -7.19 9.31
CA VAL A 7 -13.80 -7.26 10.76
C VAL A 7 -13.46 -5.91 11.39
N VAL A 8 -13.11 -4.89 10.61
CA VAL A 8 -12.89 -3.53 11.14
C VAL A 8 -14.24 -2.98 11.64
N LYS A 9 -14.28 -2.47 12.88
CA LYS A 9 -15.46 -1.81 13.45
C LYS A 9 -15.69 -0.43 12.83
N LYS A 10 -16.91 0.12 12.90
CA LYS A 10 -17.18 1.52 12.51
C LYS A 10 -16.27 2.48 13.29
N GLY A 11 -15.63 3.43 12.62
CA GLY A 11 -14.62 4.33 13.19
C GLY A 11 -13.28 3.66 13.50
N GLY A 12 -13.14 2.36 13.20
CA GLY A 12 -11.91 1.60 13.41
C GLY A 12 -10.85 1.87 12.35
N SER A 13 -9.61 1.54 12.67
CA SER A 13 -8.46 1.66 11.76
C SER A 13 -8.05 0.29 11.22
N LEU A 14 -7.66 0.26 9.94
CA LEU A 14 -6.89 -0.83 9.34
C LEU A 14 -5.55 -0.25 8.90
N ILE A 15 -4.47 -0.72 9.52
CA ILE A 15 -3.10 -0.39 9.12
C ILE A 15 -2.54 -1.62 8.43
N ILE A 16 -2.11 -1.46 7.19
CA ILE A 16 -1.59 -2.56 6.38
C ILE A 16 -0.32 -2.14 5.66
N VAL A 17 0.65 -3.04 5.65
CA VAL A 17 1.94 -2.87 4.99
C VAL A 17 2.10 -3.98 3.97
N VAL A 18 2.33 -3.62 2.71
CA VAL A 18 2.42 -4.57 1.59
C VAL A 18 3.49 -4.16 0.58
N PRO A 19 4.09 -5.11 -0.14
CA PRO A 19 4.96 -4.80 -1.28
C PRO A 19 4.17 -4.08 -2.38
N ILE A 20 4.70 -2.96 -2.85
CA ILE A 20 4.15 -2.18 -3.95
C ILE A 20 5.18 -1.89 -5.04
N GLY A 21 4.71 -1.70 -6.26
CA GLY A 21 5.55 -1.43 -7.43
C GLY A 21 4.89 -1.97 -8.70
N LYS A 22 5.70 -2.58 -9.57
CA LYS A 22 5.20 -3.26 -10.77
C LYS A 22 4.49 -4.56 -10.37
N PRO A 23 3.18 -4.71 -10.67
CA PRO A 23 2.42 -5.87 -10.21
C PRO A 23 3.03 -7.19 -10.70
N LYS A 24 3.32 -8.10 -9.76
CA LYS A 24 3.91 -9.41 -10.07
C LYS A 24 3.63 -10.40 -8.94
N VAL A 25 3.50 -11.68 -9.30
CA VAL A 25 3.54 -12.80 -8.37
C VAL A 25 4.92 -13.44 -8.42
N VAL A 26 5.54 -13.64 -7.25
CA VAL A 26 6.87 -14.25 -7.12
C VAL A 26 6.72 -15.56 -6.33
N PHE A 27 7.26 -16.65 -6.89
CA PHE A 27 7.21 -18.01 -6.31
C PHE A 27 5.80 -18.47 -5.88
N ASN A 28 4.74 -18.06 -6.60
CA ASN A 28 3.33 -18.37 -6.29
C ASN A 28 2.81 -17.94 -4.91
N ALA A 29 3.59 -17.19 -4.12
CA ALA A 29 3.23 -16.79 -2.77
C ALA A 29 3.26 -15.28 -2.59
N HIS A 30 4.34 -14.65 -3.06
CA HIS A 30 4.60 -13.25 -2.82
C HIS A 30 3.93 -12.38 -3.88
N ARG A 31 3.22 -11.33 -3.47
CA ARG A 31 2.45 -10.44 -4.36
C ARG A 31 2.95 -9.03 -4.20
N ILE A 32 3.40 -8.46 -5.31
CA ILE A 32 3.66 -7.02 -5.45
C ILE A 32 2.42 -6.42 -6.08
N TYR A 33 1.86 -5.39 -5.47
CA TYR A 33 0.68 -4.69 -5.97
C TYR A 33 1.05 -3.33 -6.55
N SER A 34 0.25 -2.78 -7.44
CA SER A 34 0.30 -1.33 -7.66
C SER A 34 -0.37 -0.62 -6.47
N PRO A 35 0.01 0.63 -6.16
CA PRO A 35 -0.71 1.43 -5.16
C PRO A 35 -2.22 1.48 -5.44
N GLN A 36 -2.60 1.61 -6.71
CA GLN A 36 -3.99 1.66 -7.16
C GLN A 36 -4.74 0.35 -6.91
N GLN A 37 -4.10 -0.81 -7.00
CA GLN A 37 -4.73 -2.08 -6.62
C GLN A 37 -5.12 -2.09 -5.14
N ILE A 38 -4.24 -1.62 -4.25
CA ILE A 38 -4.55 -1.54 -2.81
C ILE A 38 -5.72 -0.59 -2.55
N LEU A 39 -5.72 0.60 -3.16
CA LEU A 39 -6.84 1.54 -3.07
C LEU A 39 -8.15 0.94 -3.58
N THR A 40 -8.08 0.16 -4.67
CA THR A 40 -9.26 -0.51 -5.25
C THR A 40 -9.80 -1.61 -4.34
N TYR A 41 -8.91 -2.42 -3.73
CA TYR A 41 -9.30 -3.52 -2.84
C TYR A 41 -9.91 -3.03 -1.52
N PHE A 42 -9.49 -1.85 -1.05
CA PHE A 42 -10.02 -1.21 0.16
C PHE A 42 -10.96 -0.04 -0.14
N LYS A 43 -11.57 0.01 -1.33
CA LYS A 43 -12.45 1.13 -1.76
C LYS A 43 -13.63 1.46 -0.83
N SER A 44 -14.02 0.54 0.04
CA SER A 44 -15.08 0.75 1.05
C SER A 44 -14.56 1.34 2.36
N LEU A 45 -13.26 1.59 2.48
CA LEU A 45 -12.62 2.31 3.59
C LEU A 45 -12.07 3.63 3.07
N LYS A 46 -11.89 4.60 3.96
CA LYS A 46 -11.25 5.87 3.65
C LYS A 46 -9.74 5.78 3.89
N LEU A 47 -8.93 6.11 2.89
CA LEU A 47 -7.49 6.29 3.09
C LEU A 47 -7.27 7.53 3.96
N LYS A 48 -6.62 7.34 5.11
CA LYS A 48 -6.24 8.42 6.02
C LYS A 48 -4.82 8.89 5.78
N GLU A 49 -3.90 7.96 5.55
CA GLU A 49 -2.50 8.27 5.25
C GLU A 49 -1.88 7.17 4.39
N PHE A 50 -0.97 7.57 3.51
CA PHE A 50 -0.14 6.66 2.72
C PHE A 50 1.31 7.09 2.84
N ALA A 51 2.18 6.15 3.19
CA ALA A 51 3.61 6.31 3.17
C ALA A 51 4.27 5.22 2.31
N LEU A 52 5.39 5.60 1.70
CA LEU A 52 6.25 4.73 0.91
C LEU A 52 7.59 4.59 1.63
N ILE A 53 8.08 3.37 1.72
CA ILE A 53 9.49 3.07 1.97
C ILE A 53 10.05 2.61 0.62
N PRO A 54 10.86 3.44 -0.07
CA PRO A 54 11.37 3.14 -1.40
C PRO A 54 12.22 1.86 -1.44
N ASP A 55 12.36 1.26 -2.63
CA ASP A 55 13.29 0.15 -2.84
C ASP A 55 14.77 0.61 -2.87
N ASP A 56 15.01 1.87 -3.22
CA ASP A 56 16.32 2.51 -3.23
C ASP A 56 16.45 3.57 -2.13
N VAL A 57 17.44 3.43 -1.25
CA VAL A 57 17.74 4.38 -0.16
C VAL A 57 18.02 5.81 -0.64
N ARG A 58 18.44 5.99 -1.91
CA ARG A 58 18.67 7.30 -2.52
C ARG A 58 17.38 8.07 -2.78
N ASP A 59 16.25 7.38 -2.87
CA ASP A 59 14.92 7.97 -3.01
C ASP A 59 14.30 8.34 -1.64
N GLY A 60 15.01 8.10 -0.53
CA GLY A 60 14.64 8.48 0.84
C GLY A 60 14.36 7.31 1.79
N ASN A 61 14.01 7.64 3.03
CA ASN A 61 13.63 6.66 4.06
C ASN A 61 12.11 6.41 4.03
N ILE A 62 11.35 7.01 4.96
CA ILE A 62 9.89 6.96 4.95
C ILE A 62 9.38 8.24 4.29
N VAL A 63 8.67 8.10 3.18
CA VAL A 63 8.11 9.20 2.41
C VAL A 63 6.59 9.20 2.56
N VAL A 64 6.07 10.12 3.36
CA VAL A 64 4.62 10.35 3.51
C VAL A 64 4.11 11.11 2.29
N ASN A 65 2.95 10.69 1.75
CA ASN A 65 2.33 11.26 0.54
C ASN A 65 3.30 11.31 -0.66
N PRO A 66 3.85 10.15 -1.09
CA PRO A 66 4.84 10.09 -2.16
C PRO A 66 4.27 10.60 -3.49
N THR A 67 5.13 11.26 -4.27
CA THR A 67 4.75 11.73 -5.61
C THR A 67 4.53 10.56 -6.57
N LYS A 68 3.69 10.76 -7.59
CA LYS A 68 3.50 9.76 -8.65
C LYS A 68 4.83 9.37 -9.32
N LYS A 69 5.69 10.35 -9.60
CA LYS A 69 7.02 10.11 -10.19
C LYS A 69 7.87 9.18 -9.33
N LEU A 70 7.81 9.32 -8.00
CA LEU A 70 8.53 8.44 -7.10
C LEU A 70 7.92 7.03 -7.10
N LEU A 71 6.59 6.91 -7.05
CA LEU A 71 5.89 5.63 -7.10
C LEU A 71 6.16 4.85 -8.39
N ASP A 72 6.18 5.54 -9.54
CA ASP A 72 6.37 4.92 -10.86
C ASP A 72 7.78 4.34 -11.05
N LYS A 73 8.77 4.78 -10.24
CA LYS A 73 10.13 4.20 -10.23
C LYS A 73 10.21 2.84 -9.51
N GLN A 74 9.27 2.57 -8.60
CA GLN A 74 9.39 1.47 -7.64
C GLN A 74 9.09 0.13 -8.30
N ASN A 75 9.91 -0.88 -8.01
CA ASN A 75 9.67 -2.25 -8.46
C ASN A 75 9.23 -3.17 -7.31
N TYR A 76 9.77 -2.93 -6.11
CA TYR A 76 9.53 -3.75 -4.91
C TYR A 76 9.60 -2.89 -3.64
N ALA A 77 9.03 -1.70 -3.68
CA ALA A 77 8.99 -0.85 -2.50
C ALA A 77 7.97 -1.39 -1.48
N CYS A 78 7.96 -0.77 -0.31
CA CYS A 78 7.01 -1.10 0.74
C CYS A 78 5.98 0.03 0.91
N GLY A 79 4.71 -0.32 0.75
CA GLY A 79 3.58 0.60 0.87
C GLY A 79 2.90 0.44 2.23
N CYS A 80 2.87 1.53 2.98
CA CYS A 80 2.27 1.62 4.31
C CYS A 80 0.96 2.41 4.21
N PHE A 81 -0.16 1.74 4.44
CA PHE A 81 -1.49 2.33 4.28
C PHE A 81 -2.23 2.35 5.61
N TRP A 82 -2.79 3.52 5.95
CA TRP A 82 -3.73 3.66 7.05
C TRP A 82 -5.12 3.96 6.49
N PHE A 83 -6.05 3.03 6.68
CA PHE A 83 -7.46 3.18 6.35
C PHE A 83 -8.33 3.33 7.59
N THR A 84 -9.47 4.00 7.46
CA THR A 84 -10.52 4.08 8.47
C THR A 84 -11.87 3.64 7.90
N LYS A 85 -12.68 2.91 8.68
CA LYS A 85 -14.03 2.45 8.28
C LYS A 85 -15.13 3.37 8.74
#